data_AF-A0A7K0ZGC1-F1
#
_entry.id   AF-A0A7K0ZGC1-F1
#
_cell.length_a   1.000
_cell.length_b   1.000
_cell.length_c   1.000
_cell.angle_alpha   90.00
_cell.angle_beta   90.00
_cell.angle_gamma   90.00
#
_symmetry.space_group_name_H-M   'P 1'
#
loop_
_entity.id
_entity.type
_entity.pdbx_description
1 polymer ?
#
loop_
_entity_poly.entity_id
_entity_poly.type
_entity_poly.pdbx_seq_one_letter_code
_entity_poly.pdbx_strand_id
1 'polypeptide(L)'
;MNATGATELTTVADNLAVFHHGQHVIRHENLEPDTAYTEHGIDFRTLPRPSGKLLSTFTTVNDVHFGEVECGRIDDRPDGPIQLPIPGEGPYPVTMNAGAVAEMHALHPDAVIVKGDITNAGLEEEFDAFREMYYGT
;
A
#
# COMPACT_ATOMS: atom_id res chain seq x y z
N MET A 1 -9.54 25.70 -6.46
CA MET A 1 -10.62 24.79 -6.87
C MET A 1 -10.13 23.40 -6.53
N ASN A 2 -10.64 22.79 -5.46
CA ASN A 2 -10.29 21.40 -5.15
C ASN A 2 -10.90 20.55 -6.26
N ALA A 3 -10.05 19.88 -7.04
CA ALA A 3 -10.52 18.72 -7.77
C ALA A 3 -11.01 17.74 -6.69
N THR A 4 -12.32 17.63 -6.50
CA THR A 4 -12.91 16.47 -5.85
C THR A 4 -12.48 15.30 -6.71
N GLY A 5 -11.43 14.59 -6.29
CA GLY A 5 -10.93 13.43 -7.01
C GLY A 5 -12.09 12.48 -7.25
N ALA A 6 -12.16 11.91 -8.46
CA ALA A 6 -13.08 10.81 -8.69
C ALA A 6 -12.80 9.72 -7.64
N THR A 7 -13.84 9.07 -7.14
CA THR A 7 -13.63 7.93 -6.25
C THR A 7 -12.90 6.84 -7.03
N GLU A 8 -11.88 6.25 -6.42
CA GLU A 8 -11.09 5.17 -7.00
C GLU A 8 -11.31 3.89 -6.20
N LEU A 9 -11.52 2.76 -6.90
CA LEU A 9 -11.53 1.43 -6.30
C LEU A 9 -10.12 0.85 -6.36
N THR A 10 -9.47 0.70 -5.20
CA THR A 10 -8.05 0.30 -5.12
C THR A 10 -7.86 -1.14 -4.68
N THR A 11 -8.87 -1.75 -4.04
CA THR A 11 -8.76 -3.11 -3.51
C THR A 11 -10.09 -3.83 -3.63
N VAL A 12 -10.04 -5.08 -4.09
CA VAL A 12 -11.16 -6.03 -4.07
C VAL A 12 -10.64 -7.38 -3.60
N ALA A 13 -11.23 -7.89 -2.51
CA ALA A 13 -11.00 -9.24 -2.00
C ALA A 13 -12.29 -10.07 -2.13
N ASP A 14 -12.35 -11.22 -1.44
CA ASP A 14 -13.56 -12.05 -1.41
C ASP A 14 -14.67 -11.45 -0.54
N ASN A 15 -14.34 -10.60 0.44
CA ASN A 15 -15.31 -9.98 1.34
C ASN A 15 -15.05 -8.49 1.63
N LEU A 16 -14.14 -7.86 0.89
CA LEU A 16 -13.68 -6.49 1.11
C LEU A 16 -13.61 -5.73 -0.20
N ALA A 17 -14.02 -4.47 -0.18
CA ALA A 17 -13.67 -3.49 -1.19
C ALA A 17 -13.19 -2.19 -0.53
N VAL A 18 -12.13 -1.57 -1.05
CA VAL A 18 -11.58 -0.32 -0.53
C VAL A 18 -11.61 0.76 -1.61
N PHE A 19 -12.21 1.89 -1.26
CA PHE A 19 -12.34 3.05 -2.10
C PHE A 19 -11.58 4.24 -1.52
N HIS A 20 -11.03 5.07 -2.41
CA HIS A 20 -10.36 6.32 -2.06
C HIS A 20 -11.11 7.49 -2.69
N HIS A 21 -11.55 8.43 -1.86
CA HIS A 21 -12.05 9.74 -2.31
C HIS A 21 -11.02 10.80 -1.94
N GLY A 22 -10.03 11.00 -2.82
CA GLY A 22 -8.79 11.69 -2.44
C GLY A 22 -8.10 10.93 -1.31
N GLN A 23 -7.86 11.59 -0.17
CA GLN A 23 -7.22 10.98 1.00
C GLN A 23 -8.20 10.24 1.94
N HIS A 24 -9.52 10.33 1.71
CA HIS A 24 -10.49 9.63 2.53
C HIS A 24 -10.62 8.17 2.05
N VAL A 25 -10.37 7.23 2.96
CA VAL A 25 -10.53 5.78 2.72
C VAL A 25 -11.93 5.32 3.16
N ILE A 26 -12.64 4.60 2.30
CA ILE A 26 -13.92 3.96 2.61
C ILE A 26 -13.74 2.46 2.43
N ARG A 27 -14.00 1.68 3.48
CA ARG A 27 -13.89 0.22 3.46
C ARG A 27 -15.29 -0.39 3.56
N HIS A 28 -15.63 -1.21 2.57
CA HIS A 28 -16.82 -2.05 2.59
C HIS A 28 -16.39 -3.46 3.00
N GLU A 29 -16.69 -3.84 4.22
CA GLU A 29 -16.34 -5.15 4.80
C GLU A 29 -17.54 -6.10 4.82
N ASN A 30 -17.29 -7.38 5.03
CA ASN A 30 -18.32 -8.44 5.12
C ASN A 30 -19.19 -8.57 3.86
N LEU A 31 -18.62 -8.27 2.69
CA LEU A 31 -19.28 -8.52 1.41
C LEU A 31 -19.41 -10.02 1.14
N GLU A 32 -20.42 -10.39 0.35
CA GLU A 32 -20.59 -11.76 -0.10
C GLU A 32 -19.53 -12.10 -1.17
N PRO A 33 -18.85 -13.26 -1.07
CA PRO A 33 -17.92 -13.71 -2.11
C PRO A 33 -18.58 -13.94 -3.46
N ASP A 34 -17.78 -13.81 -4.53
CA ASP A 34 -18.21 -14.00 -5.93
C ASP A 34 -19.54 -13.30 -6.27
N THR A 35 -19.70 -12.06 -5.81
CA THR A 35 -20.94 -11.28 -5.95
C THR A 35 -20.65 -9.95 -6.61
N ALA A 36 -21.51 -9.56 -7.56
CA ALA A 36 -21.40 -8.27 -8.22
C ALA A 36 -22.04 -7.16 -7.38
N TYR A 37 -21.37 -6.02 -7.31
CA TYR A 37 -21.77 -4.84 -6.58
C TYR A 37 -21.61 -3.59 -7.46
N THR A 38 -22.39 -2.56 -7.14
CA THR A 38 -22.22 -1.20 -7.68
C THR A 38 -22.21 -0.24 -6.50
N GLU A 39 -21.04 0.32 -6.20
CA GLU A 39 -20.82 1.20 -5.05
C GLU A 39 -20.03 2.43 -5.51
N HIS A 40 -20.39 3.62 -5.01
CA HIS A 40 -19.74 4.88 -5.39
C HIS A 40 -19.66 5.13 -6.91
N GLY A 41 -20.59 4.55 -7.69
CA GLY A 41 -20.61 4.65 -9.15
C GLY A 41 -19.61 3.74 -9.87
N ILE A 42 -19.02 2.75 -9.18
CA ILE A 42 -18.08 1.78 -9.73
C ILE A 42 -18.68 0.38 -9.62
N ASP A 43 -18.71 -0.33 -10.75
CA ASP A 43 -19.09 -1.75 -10.79
C ASP A 43 -17.88 -2.63 -10.48
N PHE A 44 -18.05 -3.59 -9.57
CA PHE A 44 -17.03 -4.58 -9.25
C PHE A 44 -17.63 -5.92 -8.83
N ARG A 45 -16.80 -6.96 -8.77
CA ARG A 45 -17.18 -8.28 -8.27
C ARG A 45 -16.15 -8.75 -7.26
N THR A 46 -16.61 -9.13 -6.07
CA THR A 46 -15.75 -9.75 -5.05
C THR A 46 -15.15 -11.05 -5.57
N LEU A 47 -13.96 -11.40 -5.10
CA LEU A 47 -13.29 -12.63 -5.50
C LEU A 47 -14.02 -13.86 -4.93
N PRO A 48 -13.95 -15.03 -5.59
CA PRO A 48 -14.42 -16.25 -4.98
C PRO A 48 -13.56 -16.60 -3.76
N ARG A 49 -14.21 -16.97 -2.64
CA ARG A 49 -13.51 -17.47 -1.46
C ARG A 49 -12.91 -18.85 -1.76
N PRO A 50 -11.59 -19.06 -1.58
CA PRO A 50 -10.99 -20.39 -1.71
C PRO A 50 -11.69 -21.39 -0.80
N SER A 51 -11.90 -22.61 -1.30
CA SER A 51 -12.46 -23.69 -0.47
C SER A 51 -11.48 -24.13 0.60
N GLY A 52 -11.99 -24.46 1.78
CA GLY A 52 -11.19 -24.90 2.92
C GLY A 52 -11.13 -23.89 4.06
N LYS A 53 -10.33 -24.22 5.08
CA LYS A 53 -10.15 -23.39 6.27
C LYS A 53 -8.97 -22.44 6.06
N LEU A 54 -9.12 -21.17 6.44
CA LEU A 54 -7.99 -20.23 6.55
C LEU A 54 -6.99 -20.77 7.60
N LEU A 55 -5.75 -20.98 7.17
CA LEU A 55 -4.69 -21.52 8.03
C LEU A 55 -3.73 -20.44 8.53
N SER A 56 -3.45 -19.44 7.70
CA SER A 56 -2.50 -18.38 7.99
C SER A 56 -2.75 -17.19 7.06
N THR A 57 -2.38 -16.00 7.55
CA THR A 57 -2.35 -14.76 6.78
C THR A 57 -0.94 -14.20 6.80
N PHE A 58 -0.41 -13.86 5.64
CA PHE A 58 0.84 -13.12 5.53
C PHE A 58 0.64 -11.90 4.64
N THR A 59 1.40 -10.85 4.91
CA THR A 59 1.44 -9.65 4.07
C THR A 59 2.71 -9.68 3.24
N THR A 60 2.68 -9.01 2.09
CA THR A 60 3.90 -8.81 1.30
C THR A 60 4.04 -7.36 0.89
N VAL A 61 5.27 -6.89 0.86
CA VAL A 61 5.67 -5.61 0.26
C VAL A 61 6.87 -5.82 -0.65
N ASN A 62 7.12 -4.88 -1.53
CA ASN A 62 8.26 -4.82 -2.45
C ASN A 62 8.54 -3.35 -2.70
N ASP A 63 9.74 -3.06 -3.23
CA ASP A 63 10.09 -1.71 -3.66
C ASP A 63 9.94 -0.71 -2.49
N VAL A 64 10.47 -1.08 -1.33
CA VAL A 64 10.38 -0.25 -0.12
C VAL A 64 11.45 0.85 -0.10
N HIS A 65 12.53 0.70 -0.89
CA HIS A 65 13.46 1.75 -1.34
C HIS A 65 13.90 2.76 -0.27
N PHE A 66 14.29 2.28 0.91
CA PHE A 66 14.86 3.15 1.95
C PHE A 66 16.11 3.86 1.41
N GLY A 67 16.16 5.19 1.59
CA GLY A 67 17.22 6.05 1.06
C GLY A 67 16.81 6.92 -0.14
N GLU A 68 15.68 6.62 -0.79
CA GLU A 68 15.12 7.53 -1.79
C GLU A 68 14.40 8.73 -1.17
N VAL A 69 14.24 9.78 -1.97
CA VAL A 69 13.46 10.98 -1.61
C VAL A 69 12.24 11.12 -2.53
N GLU A 70 12.43 10.86 -3.82
CA GLU A 70 11.46 11.13 -4.87
C GLU A 70 10.64 9.89 -5.22
N CYS A 71 9.35 10.07 -5.51
CA CYS A 71 8.51 9.00 -6.03
C CYS A 71 8.62 8.93 -7.55
N GLY A 72 8.79 7.71 -8.08
CA GLY A 72 8.68 7.44 -9.53
C GLY A 72 9.94 7.79 -10.33
N ARG A 73 11.07 8.05 -9.67
CA ARG A 73 12.36 8.21 -10.34
C ARG A 73 12.88 6.83 -10.80
N ILE A 74 13.43 6.78 -12.02
CA ILE A 74 14.14 5.61 -12.53
C ILE A 74 15.50 6.09 -13.04
N ASP A 75 16.57 5.76 -12.32
CA ASP A 75 17.92 6.25 -12.60
C ASP A 75 17.97 7.80 -12.76
N ASP A 76 18.83 8.30 -13.64
CA ASP A 76 18.94 9.73 -13.98
C ASP A 76 17.87 10.21 -14.99
N ARG A 77 16.88 9.37 -15.27
CA ARG A 77 15.90 9.70 -16.31
C ARG A 77 14.94 10.79 -15.82
N PRO A 78 14.70 11.85 -16.63
CA PRO A 78 13.80 12.94 -16.25
C PRO A 78 12.34 12.67 -16.64
N ASP A 79 12.04 11.52 -17.26
CA ASP A 79 10.68 11.20 -17.70
C ASP A 79 9.79 10.65 -16.58
N GLY A 80 8.48 10.82 -16.76
CA GLY A 80 7.44 10.43 -15.81
C GLY A 80 7.03 11.56 -14.86
N PRO A 81 5.93 11.39 -14.10
CA PRO A 81 5.65 12.28 -12.99
C PRO A 81 6.58 11.93 -11.82
N ILE A 82 7.74 12.59 -11.75
CA ILE A 82 8.59 12.55 -10.55
C ILE A 82 7.94 13.44 -9.50
N GLN A 83 7.59 12.86 -8.35
CA GLN A 83 6.97 13.61 -7.26
C GLN A 83 7.97 13.83 -6.13
N LEU A 84 8.02 15.07 -5.65
CA LEU A 84 8.83 15.46 -4.51
C LEU A 84 7.94 15.63 -3.28
N PRO A 85 8.42 15.26 -2.09
CA PRO A 85 7.74 15.63 -0.85
C PRO A 85 7.68 17.16 -0.75
N ILE A 86 6.57 17.67 -0.24
CA ILE A 86 6.48 19.12 0.04
C ILE A 86 7.36 19.48 1.24
N PRO A 87 7.78 20.75 1.40
CA PRO A 87 8.63 21.14 2.52
C PRO A 87 8.05 20.76 3.89
N GLY A 88 8.80 19.96 4.65
CA GLY A 88 8.40 19.49 5.98
C GLY A 88 7.82 18.07 6.01
N GLU A 89 7.52 17.46 4.86
CA GLU A 89 7.15 16.05 4.78
C GLU A 89 8.37 15.13 4.74
N GLY A 90 8.19 13.90 5.21
CA GLY A 90 9.18 12.85 5.06
C GLY A 90 9.34 12.43 3.59
N PRO A 91 10.45 11.77 3.25
CA PRO A 91 10.65 11.24 1.90
C PRO A 91 9.61 10.18 1.55
N TYR A 92 9.37 9.99 0.26
CA TYR A 92 8.34 9.06 -0.24
C TYR A 92 8.39 7.64 0.36
N PRO A 93 9.56 6.97 0.47
CA PRO A 93 9.65 5.67 1.12
C PRO A 93 9.12 5.67 2.55
N VAL A 94 9.40 6.70 3.34
CA VAL A 94 8.93 6.76 4.74
C VAL A 94 7.40 6.83 4.78
N THR A 95 6.80 7.67 3.94
CA THR A 95 5.33 7.82 3.86
C THR A 95 4.65 6.53 3.42
N MET A 96 5.15 5.87 2.36
CA MET A 96 4.57 4.62 1.88
C MET A 96 4.71 3.49 2.90
N ASN A 97 5.90 3.30 3.45
CA ASN A 97 6.18 2.20 4.36
C ASN A 97 5.41 2.37 5.66
N ALA A 98 5.23 3.59 6.16
CA ALA A 98 4.37 3.85 7.31
C ALA A 98 2.91 3.43 7.05
N GLY A 99 2.36 3.73 5.86
CA GLY A 99 1.03 3.28 5.46
C GLY A 99 0.92 1.76 5.35
N ALA A 100 1.93 1.12 4.73
CA ALA A 100 1.98 -0.34 4.61
C ALA A 100 2.05 -1.01 5.99
N VAL A 101 2.93 -0.52 6.88
CA VAL A 101 3.08 -1.03 8.26
C VAL A 101 1.79 -0.84 9.06
N ALA A 102 1.08 0.29 8.90
CA ALA A 102 -0.21 0.49 9.54
C ALA A 102 -1.28 -0.53 9.11
N GLU A 103 -1.38 -0.83 7.81
CA GLU A 103 -2.26 -1.90 7.29
C GLU A 103 -1.84 -3.28 7.83
N MET A 104 -0.54 -3.56 7.91
CA MET A 104 -0.03 -4.82 8.49
C MET A 104 -0.41 -4.94 9.96
N HIS A 105 -0.29 -3.88 10.75
CA HIS A 105 -0.73 -3.89 12.15
C HIS A 105 -2.23 -4.14 12.27
N ALA A 106 -3.05 -3.55 11.40
CA ALA A 106 -4.50 -3.78 11.42
C ALA A 106 -4.87 -5.21 11.03
N LEU A 107 -4.13 -5.84 10.12
CA LEU A 107 -4.37 -7.21 9.66
C LEU A 107 -3.84 -8.30 10.60
N HIS A 108 -2.89 -7.97 11.48
CA HIS A 108 -2.21 -8.92 12.37
C HIS A 108 -1.73 -10.21 11.65
N PRO A 109 -0.93 -10.09 10.58
CA PRO A 109 -0.45 -11.26 9.85
C PRO A 109 0.51 -12.11 10.68
N ASP A 110 0.59 -13.40 10.36
CA ASP A 110 1.56 -14.34 10.93
C ASP A 110 2.99 -14.03 10.45
N ALA A 111 3.13 -13.41 9.28
CA ALA A 111 4.41 -13.03 8.69
C ALA A 111 4.29 -11.84 7.73
N VAL A 112 5.38 -11.07 7.64
CA VAL A 112 5.58 -10.03 6.62
C VAL A 112 6.71 -10.49 5.69
N ILE A 113 6.47 -10.47 4.39
CA ILE A 113 7.45 -10.86 3.37
C ILE A 113 7.83 -9.63 2.54
N VAL A 114 9.08 -9.19 2.67
CA VAL A 114 9.66 -8.10 1.87
C VAL A 114 10.41 -8.70 0.70
N LYS A 115 9.93 -8.47 -0.52
CA LYS A 115 10.30 -9.28 -1.70
C LYS A 115 11.53 -8.80 -2.48
N GLY A 116 12.20 -7.74 -2.04
CA GLY A 116 13.33 -7.14 -2.75
C GLY A 116 13.29 -5.62 -2.68
N ASP A 117 14.30 -4.98 -3.28
CA ASP A 117 14.43 -3.53 -3.43
C ASP A 117 14.18 -2.80 -2.11
N ILE A 118 14.95 -3.24 -1.11
CA ILE A 118 14.85 -2.73 0.26
C ILE A 118 15.46 -1.34 0.37
N THR A 119 16.56 -1.12 -0.32
CA THR A 119 17.42 0.06 -0.18
C THR A 119 17.68 0.67 -1.55
N ASN A 120 17.85 1.98 -1.59
CA ASN A 120 18.23 2.70 -2.80
C ASN A 120 19.67 2.38 -3.23
N ALA A 121 20.63 2.53 -2.32
CA ALA A 121 22.06 2.41 -2.62
C ALA A 121 22.75 1.23 -1.89
N GLY A 122 22.04 0.52 -1.02
CA GLY A 122 22.59 -0.58 -0.24
C GLY A 122 23.46 -0.13 0.93
N LEU A 123 23.24 1.10 1.42
CA LEU A 123 23.98 1.66 2.54
C LEU A 123 23.47 1.09 3.88
N GLU A 124 24.34 1.06 4.89
CA GLU A 124 24.00 0.51 6.21
C GLU A 124 22.86 1.31 6.86
N GLU A 125 22.87 2.63 6.72
CA GLU A 125 21.85 3.52 7.25
C GLU A 125 20.47 3.28 6.61
N GLU A 126 20.42 2.87 5.35
CA GLU A 126 19.17 2.54 4.65
C GLU A 126 18.57 1.23 5.19
N PHE A 127 19.42 0.23 5.45
CA PHE A 127 18.99 -0.99 6.12
C PHE A 127 18.55 -0.76 7.57
N ASP A 128 19.21 0.15 8.29
CA ASP A 128 18.82 0.52 9.65
C ASP A 128 17.47 1.24 9.66
N ALA A 129 17.21 2.15 8.71
CA ALA A 129 15.91 2.78 8.57
C ALA A 129 14.81 1.76 8.24
N PHE A 130 15.09 0.76 7.39
CA PHE A 130 14.19 -0.37 7.15
C PHE A 130 13.90 -1.13 8.46
N ARG A 131 14.94 -1.45 9.23
CA ARG A 131 14.79 -2.17 10.50
C ARG A 131 13.97 -1.39 11.51
N GLU A 132 14.22 -0.10 11.64
CA GLU A 132 13.47 0.78 12.54
C GLU A 132 11.98 0.79 12.16
N MET A 133 11.65 0.96 10.88
CA MET A 133 10.26 1.02 10.42
C MET A 133 9.51 -0.33 10.54
N TYR A 134 10.16 -1.46 10.21
CA TYR A 134 9.50 -2.76 10.11
C TYR A 134 9.59 -3.63 11.37
N TYR A 135 10.56 -3.37 12.24
CA TYR A 135 10.77 -4.11 13.50
C TYR A 135 10.57 -3.23 14.73
N GLY A 136 10.72 -1.91 14.59
CA GLY A 136 10.48 -0.93 15.66
C GLY A 136 8.98 -0.73 15.85
N THR A 137 8.47 -1.28 16.94
CA THR A 137 7.07 -1.14 17.38
C THR A 137 6.75 0.25 17.90
#